data_AF-A0A2M9JG81-F1
#
_entry.id   AF-A0A2M9JG81-F1
#
_cell.length_a   1.000
_cell.length_b   1.000
_cell.length_c   1.000
_cell.angle_alpha   90.00
_cell.angle_beta   90.00
_cell.angle_gamma   90.00
#
_symmetry.space_group_name_H-M   'P 1'
#
loop_
_entity.id
_entity.type
_entity.pdbx_description
1 polymer ?
#
loop_
_entity_poly.entity_id
_entity_poly.type
_entity_poly.pdbx_seq_one_letter_code
_entity_poly.pdbx_strand_id
1 'polypeptide(L)'
;RARQLQERRHRHGRQAHRRDGLRVCTDLPHVTTHLAANDPVRMREFAQSLAAELKRRAELLGRQHFAEWHTQREVSGRLVAQRPGPPRTADQGAGDLDTPPSSTLRLRPAAARKEADPAPPLPRLVVLVDDLDALLSPPLGSPGRPAAGSVVRALEAVVRDGERLGVHLVAARASASEPAWGVALRVVLDAPSAGPDDPAPGRGRLSGADGRELAFQAGRVTGRIPRTATQRPTVVPLDWTRMGDPPARRPVRELGNGPTDLALLASALERAARSVAAQEVPSLL
;
A
#
# COMPACT_ATOMS: atom_id res chain seq x y z
N ARG A 1 26.15 -32.49 19.02
CA ARG A 1 26.09 -32.54 17.53
C ARG A 1 24.69 -32.27 16.97
N ALA A 2 23.62 -32.93 17.43
CA ALA A 2 22.24 -32.68 16.97
C ALA A 2 21.73 -31.24 17.23
N ARG A 3 21.96 -30.68 18.44
CA ARG A 3 21.61 -29.28 18.76
C ARG A 3 22.29 -28.24 17.88
N GLN A 4 23.58 -28.42 17.56
CA GLN A 4 24.33 -27.53 16.65
C GLN A 4 23.84 -27.60 15.19
N LEU A 5 23.39 -28.77 14.72
CA LEU A 5 22.77 -28.93 13.40
C LEU A 5 21.41 -28.24 13.32
N GLN A 6 20.64 -28.29 14.42
CA GLN A 6 19.33 -27.65 14.55
C GLN A 6 19.48 -26.12 14.62
N GLU A 7 20.42 -25.60 15.40
CA GLU A 7 20.78 -24.18 15.43
C GLU A 7 21.29 -23.66 14.08
N ARG A 8 22.10 -24.46 13.36
CA ARG A 8 22.56 -24.10 12.01
C ARG A 8 21.41 -24.06 11.01
N ARG A 9 20.45 -25.00 11.09
CA ARG A 9 19.23 -25.00 10.26
C ARG A 9 18.31 -23.83 10.59
N HIS A 10 18.12 -23.50 11.87
CA HIS A 10 17.36 -22.31 12.28
C HIS A 10 18.03 -21.00 11.85
N ARG A 11 19.37 -20.90 11.92
CA ARG A 11 20.11 -19.74 11.39
C ARG A 11 20.01 -19.62 9.86
N HIS A 12 20.10 -20.73 9.13
CA HIS A 12 19.93 -20.72 7.66
C HIS A 12 18.48 -20.40 7.24
N GLY A 13 17.46 -20.89 7.96
CA GLY A 13 16.06 -20.52 7.74
C GLY A 13 15.76 -19.05 8.05
N ARG A 14 16.35 -18.50 9.13
CA ARG A 14 16.28 -17.06 9.45
C ARG A 14 16.98 -16.19 8.40
N GLN A 15 18.10 -16.67 7.84
CA GLN A 15 18.81 -15.98 6.76
C GLN A 15 18.09 -16.07 5.41
N ALA A 16 17.44 -17.19 5.10
CA ALA A 16 16.64 -17.35 3.89
C ALA A 16 15.36 -16.47 3.93
N HIS A 17 14.66 -16.41 5.07
CA HIS A 17 13.51 -15.51 5.24
C HIS A 17 13.89 -14.03 5.30
N ARG A 18 15.08 -13.68 5.82
CA ARG A 18 15.64 -12.32 5.70
C ARG A 18 15.95 -11.91 4.26
N ARG A 19 16.13 -12.86 3.33
CA ARG A 19 16.46 -12.57 1.93
C ARG A 19 15.24 -12.26 1.06
N ASP A 20 14.03 -12.62 1.51
CA ASP A 20 12.81 -12.28 0.78
C ASP A 20 12.26 -10.88 1.14
N GLY A 21 12.62 -10.30 2.30
CA GLY A 21 12.34 -8.89 2.66
C GLY A 21 10.99 -8.36 2.17
N LEU A 22 11.04 -7.25 1.42
CA LEU A 22 9.88 -6.62 0.79
C LEU A 22 9.46 -7.26 -0.54
N ARG A 23 10.14 -8.30 -1.02
CA ARG A 23 9.81 -8.97 -2.29
C ARG A 23 8.40 -9.55 -2.26
N VAL A 24 7.93 -10.02 -1.11
CA VAL A 24 6.54 -10.52 -0.97
C VAL A 24 5.50 -9.46 -1.29
N CYS A 25 5.82 -8.18 -1.13
CA CYS A 25 4.90 -7.09 -1.43
C CYS A 25 4.66 -6.91 -2.94
N THR A 26 5.53 -7.44 -3.81
CA THR A 26 5.36 -7.33 -5.27
C THR A 26 4.15 -8.09 -5.81
N ASP A 27 3.54 -8.95 -4.99
CA ASP A 27 2.27 -9.59 -5.31
C ASP A 27 1.09 -8.58 -5.30
N LEU A 28 1.26 -7.41 -4.69
CA LEU A 28 0.24 -6.38 -4.62
C LEU A 28 0.26 -5.50 -5.88
N PRO A 29 -0.90 -5.24 -6.52
CA PRO A 29 -0.96 -4.43 -7.75
C PRO A 29 -0.59 -2.95 -7.55
N HIS A 30 -0.48 -2.49 -6.31
CA HIS A 30 -0.09 -1.12 -5.97
C HIS A 30 1.43 -0.92 -5.95
N VAL A 31 2.21 -2.01 -5.92
CA VAL A 31 3.67 -1.92 -5.92
C VAL A 31 4.13 -1.69 -7.34
N THR A 32 4.53 -0.46 -7.64
CA THR A 32 4.99 -0.06 -8.96
C THR A 32 6.48 -0.34 -9.18
N THR A 33 7.28 -0.34 -8.10
CA THR A 33 8.73 -0.50 -8.19
C THR A 33 9.28 -1.25 -6.98
N HIS A 34 10.16 -2.22 -7.22
CA HIS A 34 10.91 -2.93 -6.18
C HIS A 34 12.41 -2.88 -6.49
N LEU A 35 13.20 -2.37 -5.54
CA LEU A 35 14.64 -2.23 -5.64
C LEU A 35 15.33 -3.10 -4.59
N ALA A 36 16.12 -4.08 -5.04
CA ALA A 36 17.04 -4.79 -4.18
C ALA A 36 18.34 -3.96 -4.03
N ALA A 37 18.91 -3.91 -2.82
CA ALA A 37 20.09 -3.11 -2.51
C ALA A 37 21.43 -3.75 -2.97
N ASN A 38 21.41 -4.49 -4.09
CA ASN A 38 22.54 -5.20 -4.67
C ASN A 38 23.04 -4.59 -5.99
N ASP A 39 22.29 -3.67 -6.61
CA ASP A 39 22.63 -3.06 -7.89
C ASP A 39 22.80 -1.53 -7.77
N PRO A 40 24.05 -1.02 -7.71
CA PRO A 40 24.33 0.41 -7.59
C PRO A 40 23.80 1.28 -8.73
N VAL A 41 23.63 0.74 -9.94
CA VAL A 41 23.13 1.50 -11.09
C VAL A 41 21.63 1.71 -10.93
N ARG A 42 20.89 0.62 -10.69
CA ARG A 42 19.44 0.70 -10.40
C ARG A 42 19.13 1.55 -9.17
N MET A 43 20.00 1.53 -8.16
CA MET A 43 19.87 2.40 -6.98
C MET A 43 19.96 3.89 -7.35
N ARG A 44 20.86 4.27 -8.26
CA ARG A 44 20.99 5.66 -8.73
C ARG A 44 19.82 6.08 -9.60
N GLU A 45 19.41 5.22 -10.52
CA GLU A 45 18.23 5.43 -11.38
C GLU A 45 16.97 5.63 -10.51
N PHE A 46 16.77 4.76 -9.51
CA PHE A 46 15.66 4.90 -8.58
C PHE A 46 15.71 6.23 -7.82
N ALA A 47 16.88 6.62 -7.31
CA ALA A 47 17.05 7.89 -6.61
C ALA A 47 16.74 9.10 -7.51
N GLN A 48 17.16 9.04 -8.78
CA GLN A 48 16.87 10.08 -9.77
C GLN A 48 15.38 10.15 -10.10
N SER A 49 14.74 9.01 -10.33
CA SER A 49 13.30 8.93 -10.60
C SER A 49 12.46 9.38 -9.41
N LEU A 50 12.83 9.01 -8.18
CA LEU A 50 12.16 9.50 -6.98
C LEU A 50 12.31 11.02 -6.83
N ALA A 51 13.49 11.57 -7.11
CA ALA A 51 13.70 13.03 -7.09
C ALA A 51 12.89 13.74 -8.18
N ALA A 52 12.84 13.19 -9.39
CA ALA A 52 12.01 13.69 -10.49
C ALA A 52 10.52 13.63 -10.14
N GLU A 53 10.07 12.57 -9.46
CA GLU A 53 8.70 12.42 -8.99
C GLU A 53 8.33 13.48 -7.95
N LEU A 54 9.21 13.74 -6.97
CA LEU A 54 9.00 14.81 -6.00
C LEU A 54 8.90 16.18 -6.68
N LYS A 55 9.76 16.45 -7.68
CA LYS A 55 9.71 17.69 -8.47
C LYS A 55 8.40 17.81 -9.24
N ARG A 56 7.98 16.75 -9.94
CA ARG A 56 6.70 16.69 -10.68
C ARG A 56 5.52 16.98 -9.75
N ARG A 57 5.49 16.39 -8.57
CA ARG A 57 4.45 16.63 -7.56
C ARG A 57 4.47 18.07 -7.05
N ALA A 58 5.66 18.64 -6.83
CA ALA A 58 5.79 20.03 -6.39
C ALA A 58 5.27 21.01 -7.46
N GLU A 59 5.55 20.76 -8.73
CA GLU A 59 5.01 21.55 -9.85
C GLU A 59 3.50 21.41 -9.97
N LEU A 60 2.96 20.19 -9.80
CA LEU A 60 1.52 19.92 -9.89
C LEU A 60 0.72 20.54 -8.74
N LEU A 61 1.23 20.49 -7.51
CA LEU A 61 0.56 21.01 -6.31
C LEU A 61 0.80 22.51 -6.12
N GLY A 62 1.89 23.05 -6.67
CA GLY A 62 2.29 24.44 -6.50
C GLY A 62 2.49 24.80 -5.02
N ARG A 63 1.62 25.69 -4.51
CA ARG A 63 1.64 26.14 -3.11
C ARG A 63 0.69 25.34 -2.19
N GLN A 64 -0.18 24.51 -2.74
CA GLN A 64 -1.17 23.77 -1.96
C GLN A 64 -0.52 22.52 -1.33
N HIS A 65 -1.02 22.13 -0.16
CA HIS A 65 -0.66 20.84 0.42
C HIS A 65 -1.45 19.71 -0.24
N PHE A 66 -0.83 18.54 -0.37
CA PHE A 66 -1.47 17.35 -0.95
C PHE A 66 -2.82 17.03 -0.30
N ALA A 67 -2.93 17.13 1.02
CA ALA A 67 -4.17 16.84 1.74
C ALA A 67 -5.32 17.78 1.34
N GLU A 68 -5.03 19.07 1.17
CA GLU A 68 -6.01 20.08 0.73
C GLU A 68 -6.42 19.82 -0.72
N TRP A 69 -5.44 19.61 -1.60
CA TRP A 69 -5.66 19.30 -3.01
C TRP A 69 -6.54 18.05 -3.19
N HIS A 70 -6.25 16.99 -2.42
CA HIS A 70 -7.01 15.73 -2.46
C HIS A 70 -8.45 15.93 -1.96
N THR A 71 -8.63 16.64 -0.85
CA THR A 71 -9.96 16.91 -0.27
C THR A 71 -10.83 17.75 -1.20
N GLN A 72 -10.26 18.80 -1.81
CA GLN A 72 -10.97 19.65 -2.76
C GLN A 72 -11.47 18.87 -3.98
N ARG A 73 -10.70 17.89 -4.46
CA ARG A 73 -11.13 17.05 -5.60
C ARG A 73 -12.14 15.98 -5.22
N GLU A 74 -12.04 15.38 -4.04
CA GLU A 74 -13.10 14.46 -3.57
C GLU A 74 -14.45 15.18 -3.45
N VAL A 75 -14.45 16.40 -2.89
CA VAL A 75 -15.65 17.25 -2.80
C VAL A 75 -16.15 17.63 -4.20
N SER A 76 -15.27 18.05 -5.10
CA SER A 76 -15.64 18.42 -6.48
C SER A 76 -16.22 17.24 -7.26
N GLY A 77 -15.64 16.04 -7.12
CA GLY A 77 -16.13 14.82 -7.76
C GLY A 77 -17.52 14.42 -7.25
N ARG A 78 -17.76 14.55 -5.94
CA ARG A 78 -19.10 14.31 -5.34
C ARG A 78 -20.13 15.32 -5.84
N LEU A 79 -19.77 16.59 -5.95
CA LEU A 79 -20.66 17.64 -6.46
C LEU A 79 -21.00 17.46 -7.94
N VAL A 80 -20.05 17.01 -8.76
CA VAL A 80 -20.30 16.67 -10.18
C VAL A 80 -21.21 15.45 -10.31
N ALA A 81 -21.01 14.41 -9.49
CA ALA A 81 -21.86 13.21 -9.48
C ALA A 81 -23.29 13.48 -8.98
N GLN A 82 -23.50 14.52 -8.17
CA GLN A 82 -24.82 14.88 -7.62
C GLN A 82 -25.63 15.84 -8.50
N ARG A 83 -25.12 16.29 -9.65
CA ARG A 83 -25.88 17.16 -10.55
C ARG A 83 -26.97 16.34 -11.26
N PRO A 84 -28.27 16.57 -11.01
CA PRO A 84 -29.31 15.89 -11.75
C PRO A 84 -29.17 16.27 -13.22
N GLY A 85 -29.12 15.27 -14.11
CA GLY A 85 -29.17 15.50 -15.55
C GLY A 85 -30.44 16.30 -15.92
N PRO A 86 -30.41 17.10 -17.01
CA PRO A 86 -31.57 17.91 -17.39
C PRO A 86 -32.79 17.01 -17.61
N PRO A 87 -33.99 17.45 -17.19
CA PRO A 87 -35.20 16.64 -17.31
C PRO A 87 -35.48 16.39 -18.79
N ARG A 88 -35.58 15.10 -19.15
CA ARG A 88 -36.15 14.69 -20.43
C ARG A 88 -37.64 15.01 -20.39
N THR A 89 -38.02 16.15 -20.94
CA THR A 89 -39.42 16.46 -21.26
C THR A 89 -39.91 15.48 -22.32
N ALA A 90 -40.67 14.47 -21.90
CA ALA A 90 -41.77 14.00 -22.69
C ALA A 90 -42.80 15.15 -22.73
N ASP A 91 -43.26 15.56 -23.91
CA ASP A 91 -44.61 15.22 -24.38
C ASP A 91 -44.97 15.84 -25.74
N GLN A 92 -45.93 15.16 -26.40
CA GLN A 92 -46.97 15.68 -27.29
C GLN A 92 -46.63 16.30 -28.65
N GLY A 93 -47.12 15.61 -29.69
CA GLY A 93 -47.29 16.13 -31.04
C GLY A 93 -48.60 16.92 -31.21
N ALA A 94 -48.49 18.04 -31.91
CA ALA A 94 -49.50 18.74 -32.71
C ALA A 94 -48.70 19.87 -33.41
N GLY A 95 -48.61 19.92 -34.74
CA GLY A 95 -49.59 20.59 -35.59
C GLY A 95 -48.99 21.92 -36.11
N ASP A 96 -48.54 21.88 -37.37
CA ASP A 96 -48.60 22.92 -38.41
C ASP A 96 -48.42 24.42 -38.05
N LEU A 97 -47.41 25.07 -38.65
CA LEU A 97 -47.53 26.26 -39.52
C LEU A 97 -46.15 26.90 -39.81
N ASP A 98 -45.92 27.13 -41.11
CA ASP A 98 -44.83 27.87 -41.74
C ASP A 98 -44.72 29.33 -41.26
N THR A 99 -43.51 29.78 -40.88
CA THR A 99 -42.99 31.15 -41.11
C THR A 99 -41.48 31.18 -40.83
N PRO A 100 -40.61 31.60 -41.78
CA PRO A 100 -39.21 31.92 -41.47
C PRO A 100 -39.07 33.42 -41.16
N PRO A 101 -38.22 33.79 -40.17
CA PRO A 101 -37.33 34.89 -40.48
C PRO A 101 -35.89 34.68 -40.01
N SER A 102 -34.97 35.07 -40.89
CA SER A 102 -33.55 35.26 -40.67
C SER A 102 -33.22 35.94 -39.34
N SER A 103 -32.26 35.40 -38.60
CA SER A 103 -31.61 36.10 -37.48
C SER A 103 -30.25 35.48 -37.18
N THR A 104 -29.21 36.09 -37.78
CA THR A 104 -27.84 36.25 -37.29
C THR A 104 -27.21 35.09 -36.52
N LEU A 105 -26.22 34.44 -37.15
CA LEU A 105 -25.14 33.71 -36.51
C LEU A 105 -24.49 34.57 -35.40
N ARG A 106 -24.96 34.43 -34.16
CA ARG A 106 -24.15 34.78 -33.01
C ARG A 106 -23.13 33.68 -32.85
N LEU A 107 -21.95 33.90 -33.43
CA LEU A 107 -20.71 33.28 -32.96
C LEU A 107 -20.52 33.71 -31.50
N ARG A 108 -21.16 33.00 -30.57
CA ARG A 108 -20.61 32.87 -29.23
C ARG A 108 -19.23 32.27 -29.45
N PRO A 109 -18.15 32.82 -28.86
CA PRO A 109 -16.96 32.04 -28.68
C PRO A 109 -17.42 30.82 -27.89
N ALA A 110 -17.50 29.67 -28.55
CA ALA A 110 -17.32 28.41 -27.89
C ALA A 110 -15.87 28.48 -27.36
N ALA A 111 -15.70 29.17 -26.23
CA ALA A 111 -14.87 28.63 -25.18
C ALA A 111 -15.53 27.31 -24.80
N ALA A 112 -15.37 26.32 -25.69
CA ALA A 112 -14.88 25.03 -25.26
C ALA A 112 -13.69 25.34 -24.36
N ARG A 113 -13.99 25.63 -23.08
CA ARG A 113 -13.42 24.84 -22.02
C ARG A 113 -13.62 23.42 -22.49
N LYS A 114 -12.69 22.96 -23.32
CA LYS A 114 -12.26 21.58 -23.39
C LYS A 114 -12.37 21.17 -21.94
N GLU A 115 -13.42 20.41 -21.61
CA GLU A 115 -13.54 19.80 -20.28
C GLU A 115 -12.14 19.29 -20.04
N ALA A 116 -11.44 19.97 -19.14
CA ALA A 116 -10.05 19.67 -18.89
C ALA A 116 -10.15 18.28 -18.31
N ASP A 117 -9.90 17.29 -19.16
CA ASP A 117 -9.98 15.88 -18.85
C ASP A 117 -9.33 15.75 -17.47
N PRO A 118 -10.10 15.40 -16.43
CA PRO A 118 -9.67 15.65 -15.06
C PRO A 118 -8.33 14.97 -14.90
N ALA A 119 -7.27 15.78 -14.75
CA ALA A 119 -5.91 15.28 -14.65
C ALA A 119 -5.92 14.12 -13.65
N PRO A 120 -5.35 12.95 -13.99
CA PRO A 120 -5.56 11.72 -13.25
C PRO A 120 -5.28 11.93 -11.76
N PRO A 121 -6.06 11.26 -10.88
CA PRO A 121 -5.93 11.46 -9.44
C PRO A 121 -4.48 11.22 -9.03
N LEU A 122 -3.90 12.13 -8.25
CA LEU A 122 -2.53 11.98 -7.76
C LEU A 122 -2.57 11.05 -6.53
N PRO A 123 -2.14 9.79 -6.63
CA PRO A 123 -2.20 8.87 -5.50
C PRO A 123 -1.16 9.24 -4.45
N ARG A 124 -1.41 8.85 -3.20
CA ARG A 124 -0.37 8.84 -2.16
C ARG A 124 0.74 7.87 -2.58
N LEU A 125 1.99 8.32 -2.51
CA LEU A 125 3.15 7.46 -2.75
C LEU A 125 3.72 7.02 -1.41
N VAL A 126 3.95 5.72 -1.24
CA VAL A 126 4.58 5.17 -0.04
C VAL A 126 5.90 4.51 -0.44
N VAL A 127 7.00 4.99 0.12
CA VAL A 127 8.34 4.43 -0.05
C VAL A 127 8.63 3.54 1.15
N LEU A 128 8.80 2.24 0.91
CA LEU A 128 9.15 1.25 1.92
C LEU A 128 10.65 0.95 1.86
N VAL A 129 11.33 1.05 2.99
CA VAL A 129 12.75 0.72 3.11
C VAL A 129 12.92 -0.33 4.21
N ASP A 130 13.40 -1.51 3.83
CA ASP A 130 13.83 -2.52 4.79
C ASP A 130 15.34 -2.40 5.04
N ASP A 131 15.78 -2.72 6.25
CA ASP A 131 17.18 -2.66 6.70
C ASP A 131 17.87 -1.31 6.39
N LEU A 132 17.27 -0.19 6.85
CA LEU A 132 17.80 1.17 6.67
C LEU A 132 19.26 1.29 7.17
N ASP A 133 19.62 0.53 8.21
CA ASP A 133 20.97 0.51 8.77
C ASP A 133 22.02 0.16 7.71
N ALA A 134 21.70 -0.79 6.82
CA ALA A 134 22.60 -1.16 5.74
C ALA A 134 22.83 -0.02 4.73
N LEU A 135 21.84 0.86 4.53
CA LEU A 135 21.98 2.05 3.67
C LEU A 135 22.83 3.14 4.34
N LEU A 136 22.67 3.34 5.65
CA LEU A 136 23.34 4.39 6.41
C LEU A 136 24.77 4.04 6.85
N SER A 137 25.07 2.76 7.04
CA SER A 137 26.39 2.29 7.49
C SER A 137 26.80 1.04 6.70
N PRO A 138 27.35 1.21 5.48
CA PRO A 138 27.80 0.08 4.70
C PRO A 138 28.90 -0.70 5.46
N PRO A 139 28.94 -2.04 5.37
CA PRO A 139 29.98 -2.83 6.00
C PRO A 139 31.37 -2.37 5.56
N LEU A 140 32.30 -2.26 6.52
CA LEU A 140 33.73 -2.03 6.27
C LEU A 140 34.22 -3.01 5.20
N GLY A 141 34.84 -2.48 4.13
CA GLY A 141 35.29 -3.28 2.98
C GLY A 141 34.39 -3.24 1.74
N SER A 142 33.27 -2.50 1.76
CA SER A 142 32.47 -2.17 0.56
C SER A 142 32.58 -0.69 0.14
N PRO A 143 33.80 -0.18 -0.18
CA PRO A 143 34.00 1.21 -0.59
C PRO A 143 33.31 1.58 -1.92
N GLY A 144 32.71 0.61 -2.62
CA GLY A 144 31.95 0.77 -3.86
C GLY A 144 30.46 1.13 -3.69
N ARG A 145 29.98 1.56 -2.51
CA ARG A 145 28.57 1.95 -2.29
C ARG A 145 28.22 3.46 -2.36
N PRO A 146 28.85 4.32 -3.19
CA PRO A 146 28.37 5.71 -3.35
C PRO A 146 26.93 5.81 -3.86
N ALA A 147 26.41 4.76 -4.52
CA ALA A 147 25.02 4.70 -4.97
C ALA A 147 24.00 4.71 -3.81
N ALA A 148 24.35 4.16 -2.64
CA ALA A 148 23.48 4.25 -1.46
C ALA A 148 23.33 5.70 -0.99
N GLY A 149 24.37 6.53 -1.14
CA GLY A 149 24.32 7.95 -0.80
C GLY A 149 23.27 8.72 -1.62
N SER A 150 23.14 8.41 -2.92
CA SER A 150 22.08 9.00 -3.76
C SER A 150 20.69 8.62 -3.26
N VAL A 151 20.47 7.36 -2.89
CA VAL A 151 19.21 6.89 -2.30
C VAL A 151 18.94 7.59 -0.97
N VAL A 152 19.92 7.65 -0.07
CA VAL A 152 19.78 8.32 1.24
C VAL A 152 19.39 9.79 1.06
N ARG A 153 20.03 10.53 0.14
CA ARG A 153 19.64 11.93 -0.16
C ARG A 153 18.23 12.06 -0.71
N ALA A 154 17.79 11.11 -1.56
CA ALA A 154 16.42 11.10 -2.07
C ALA A 154 15.41 10.82 -0.93
N LEU A 155 15.73 9.91 -0.01
CA LEU A 155 14.93 9.66 1.19
C LEU A 155 14.86 10.90 2.09
N GLU A 156 15.98 11.60 2.32
CA GLU A 156 16.00 12.87 3.07
C GLU A 156 15.11 13.95 2.43
N ALA A 157 15.02 13.98 1.10
CA ALA A 157 14.08 14.85 0.40
C ALA A 157 12.62 14.44 0.64
N VAL A 158 12.31 13.14 0.67
CA VAL A 158 10.98 12.65 1.05
C VAL A 158 10.63 13.04 2.48
N VAL A 159 11.57 12.97 3.41
CA VAL A 159 11.34 13.42 4.80
C VAL A 159 10.99 14.91 4.85
N ARG A 160 11.76 15.72 4.13
CA ARG A 160 11.62 17.19 4.15
C ARG A 160 10.33 17.66 3.49
N ASP A 161 10.00 17.10 2.33
CA ASP A 161 8.94 17.62 1.45
C ASP A 161 7.72 16.69 1.34
N GLY A 162 7.83 15.45 1.82
CA GLY A 162 6.88 14.38 1.54
C GLY A 162 5.47 14.64 2.07
N GLU A 163 5.32 15.24 3.26
CA GLU A 163 4.01 15.58 3.80
C GLU A 163 3.25 16.52 2.84
N ARG A 164 3.92 17.58 2.38
CA ARG A 164 3.35 18.53 1.41
C ARG A 164 3.01 17.85 0.09
N LEU A 165 3.84 16.90 -0.34
CA LEU A 165 3.75 16.25 -1.65
C LEU A 165 2.92 14.95 -1.67
N GLY A 166 2.42 14.49 -0.53
CA GLY A 166 1.72 13.20 -0.42
C GLY A 166 2.63 12.00 -0.66
N VAL A 167 3.89 12.10 -0.26
CA VAL A 167 4.90 11.02 -0.30
C VAL A 167 5.30 10.65 1.12
N HIS A 168 5.12 9.39 1.49
CA HIS A 168 5.35 8.89 2.84
C HIS A 168 6.51 7.89 2.85
N LEU A 169 7.35 7.97 3.87
CA LEU A 169 8.47 7.06 4.05
C LEU A 169 8.21 6.17 5.28
N VAL A 170 8.27 4.85 5.08
CA VAL A 170 8.27 3.85 6.15
C VAL A 170 9.58 3.09 6.06
N ALA A 171 10.36 3.14 7.14
CA ALA A 171 11.67 2.51 7.20
C ALA A 171 11.77 1.56 8.39
N ALA A 172 12.30 0.36 8.16
CA ALA A 172 12.65 -0.61 9.19
C ALA A 172 14.15 -0.55 9.47
N ARG A 173 14.51 -0.68 10.75
CA ARG A 173 15.90 -0.71 11.22
C ARG A 173 16.00 -1.59 12.47
N ALA A 174 17.19 -2.09 12.74
CA ALA A 174 17.51 -2.88 13.93
C ALA A 174 18.32 -2.09 14.96
N SER A 175 19.05 -1.06 14.53
CA SER A 175 19.85 -0.24 15.45
C SER A 175 18.99 0.69 16.30
N ALA A 176 19.43 0.91 17.53
CA ALA A 176 18.76 1.77 18.51
C ALA A 176 19.11 3.26 18.38
N SER A 177 20.08 3.62 17.53
CA SER A 177 20.45 5.03 17.32
C SER A 177 19.32 5.75 16.59
N GLU A 178 19.07 7.00 16.90
CA GLU A 178 18.06 7.75 16.15
C GLU A 178 18.57 8.15 14.77
N PRO A 179 17.72 8.12 13.73
CA PRO A 179 18.06 8.79 12.49
C PRO A 179 18.15 10.30 12.76
N ALA A 180 18.99 11.01 12.00
CA ALA A 180 19.08 12.46 12.12
C ALA A 180 17.84 13.22 11.58
N TRP A 181 16.80 12.50 11.14
CA TRP A 181 15.57 13.04 10.57
C TRP A 181 14.37 12.84 11.49
N GLY A 182 13.40 13.76 11.39
CA GLY A 182 12.17 13.72 12.18
C GLY A 182 11.31 12.48 11.87
N VAL A 183 10.78 11.85 12.92
CA VAL A 183 9.93 10.66 12.83
C VAL A 183 8.58 10.96 13.49
N ALA A 184 7.51 10.96 12.70
CA ALA A 184 6.16 11.26 13.19
C ALA A 184 5.54 10.10 13.99
N LEU A 185 5.82 8.86 13.56
CA LEU A 185 5.32 7.63 14.16
C LEU A 185 6.44 6.61 14.26
N ARG A 186 6.56 5.97 15.43
CA ARG A 186 7.58 4.96 15.72
C ARG A 186 6.92 3.67 16.14
N VAL A 187 7.35 2.58 15.52
CA VAL A 187 6.97 1.22 15.91
C VAL A 187 8.20 0.51 16.44
N VAL A 188 8.14 0.03 17.69
CA VAL A 188 9.18 -0.79 18.32
C VAL A 188 8.61 -2.18 18.52
N LEU A 189 9.17 -3.18 17.85
CA LEU A 189 8.79 -4.58 18.03
C LEU A 189 9.56 -5.19 19.21
N ASP A 190 8.86 -5.99 20.01
CA ASP A 190 9.49 -6.73 21.09
C ASP A 190 10.43 -7.81 20.51
N ALA A 191 11.55 -8.06 21.19
CA ALA A 191 12.49 -9.09 20.78
C ALA A 191 11.81 -10.46 20.88
N PRO A 192 11.79 -11.28 19.81
CA PRO A 192 11.17 -12.59 19.85
C PRO A 192 11.97 -13.53 20.76
N SER A 193 11.37 -13.90 21.89
CA SER A 193 11.85 -14.88 22.86
C SER A 193 11.35 -16.28 22.50
N ALA A 194 12.11 -17.33 22.85
CA ALA A 194 11.77 -18.72 22.54
C ALA A 194 10.93 -19.41 23.65
N GLY A 195 10.51 -18.66 24.67
CA GLY A 195 9.72 -19.17 25.79
C GLY A 195 8.25 -19.44 25.41
N PRO A 196 7.60 -20.46 26.02
CA PRO A 196 6.19 -20.77 25.77
C PRO A 196 5.20 -19.71 26.28
N ASP A 197 5.59 -18.88 27.25
CA ASP A 197 4.73 -17.88 27.92
C ASP A 197 5.03 -16.41 27.51
N ASP A 198 5.92 -16.20 26.54
CA ASP A 198 6.50 -14.89 26.18
C ASP A 198 5.99 -14.41 24.81
N PRO A 199 6.08 -13.10 24.46
CA PRO A 199 5.30 -12.54 23.38
C PRO A 199 5.65 -13.16 22.03
N ALA A 200 4.61 -13.70 21.38
CA ALA A 200 4.70 -14.19 20.01
C ALA A 200 5.26 -13.09 19.07
N PRO A 201 5.99 -13.46 18.01
CA PRO A 201 6.44 -12.51 17.00
C PRO A 201 5.33 -11.54 16.57
N GLY A 202 5.66 -10.26 16.46
CA GLY A 202 4.72 -9.22 16.06
C GLY A 202 4.13 -8.39 17.21
N ARG A 203 4.38 -8.74 18.48
CA ARG A 203 4.10 -7.80 19.57
C ARG A 203 5.03 -6.59 19.49
N GLY A 204 4.50 -5.42 19.80
CA GLY A 204 5.28 -4.20 19.87
C GLY A 204 4.50 -3.04 20.47
N ARG A 205 5.10 -1.85 20.37
CA ARG A 205 4.55 -0.59 20.84
C ARG A 205 4.65 0.46 19.74
N LEU A 206 3.60 1.25 19.57
CA LEU A 206 3.52 2.37 18.65
C LEU A 206 3.55 3.66 19.47
N SER A 207 4.43 4.60 19.13
CA SER A 207 4.46 5.94 19.72
C SER A 207 4.40 7.03 18.66
N GLY A 208 3.67 8.10 18.97
CA GLY A 208 3.53 9.29 18.13
C GLY A 208 4.17 10.53 18.73
N ALA A 209 4.10 11.64 18.00
CA ALA A 209 4.59 12.94 18.45
C ALA A 209 3.87 13.47 19.71
N ASP A 210 2.67 12.96 20.02
CA ASP A 210 1.89 13.28 21.22
C ASP A 210 2.41 12.55 22.48
N GLY A 211 3.44 11.72 22.35
CA GLY A 211 4.05 10.96 23.45
C GLY A 211 3.21 9.78 23.94
N ARG A 212 2.04 9.53 23.34
CA ARG A 212 1.22 8.37 23.68
C ARG A 212 1.84 7.10 23.13
N GLU A 213 1.77 6.04 23.92
CA GLU A 213 2.27 4.73 23.54
C GLU A 213 1.13 3.71 23.53
N LEU A 214 0.99 2.98 22.43
CA LEU A 214 -0.04 1.97 22.22
C LEU A 214 0.63 0.60 22.00
N ALA A 215 0.40 -0.32 22.93
CA ALA A 215 0.78 -1.72 22.75
C ALA A 215 -0.10 -2.38 21.69
N PHE A 216 0.50 -3.21 20.83
CA PHE A 216 -0.23 -3.92 19.78
C PHE A 216 0.38 -5.31 19.49
N GLN A 217 -0.39 -6.12 18.78
CA GLN A 217 0.04 -7.40 18.19
C GLN A 217 -0.19 -7.34 16.67
N ALA A 218 0.88 -7.40 15.89
CA ALA A 218 0.80 -7.43 14.43
C ALA A 218 0.11 -8.72 13.96
N GLY A 219 -0.73 -8.58 12.94
CA GLY A 219 -1.25 -9.71 12.18
C GLY A 219 -0.17 -10.34 11.31
N ARG A 220 -0.24 -11.66 11.11
CA ARG A 220 0.65 -12.39 10.21
C ARG A 220 -0.07 -12.71 8.91
N VAL A 221 0.28 -12.03 7.81
CA VAL A 221 -0.35 -12.23 6.49
C VAL A 221 0.30 -13.34 5.64
N THR A 222 1.44 -13.87 6.09
CA THR A 222 2.13 -15.02 5.48
C THR A 222 1.67 -16.36 6.03
N GLY A 223 0.72 -16.36 6.97
CA GLY A 223 0.08 -17.57 7.44
C GLY A 223 -0.66 -18.25 6.29
N ARG A 224 -0.59 -19.58 6.21
CA ARG A 224 -1.42 -20.33 5.27
C ARG A 224 -2.75 -20.60 5.94
N ILE A 225 -3.82 -20.24 5.25
CA ILE A 225 -5.16 -20.61 5.70
C ILE A 225 -5.28 -22.13 5.49
N PRO A 226 -5.50 -22.92 6.56
CA PRO A 226 -5.83 -24.33 6.39
C PRO A 226 -7.04 -24.41 5.45
N ARG A 227 -7.06 -25.32 4.46
CA ARG A 227 -8.24 -25.49 3.58
C ARG A 227 -9.53 -25.82 4.35
N THR A 228 -9.40 -26.11 5.64
CA THR A 228 -10.48 -26.38 6.58
C THR A 228 -11.05 -25.14 7.27
N ALA A 229 -10.38 -23.98 7.20
CA ALA A 229 -10.85 -22.72 7.79
C ALA A 229 -11.94 -22.03 6.94
N THR A 230 -12.14 -22.47 5.70
CA THR A 230 -13.24 -22.05 4.82
C THR A 230 -14.34 -23.11 4.71
N GLN A 231 -14.51 -23.96 5.74
CA GLN A 231 -15.63 -24.91 5.72
C GLN A 231 -16.97 -24.17 5.72
N ARG A 232 -17.83 -24.52 4.76
CA ARG A 232 -19.23 -24.08 4.79
C ARG A 232 -19.91 -24.65 6.04
N PRO A 233 -20.84 -23.91 6.67
CA PRO A 233 -21.69 -24.47 7.71
C PRO A 233 -22.33 -25.77 7.22
N THR A 234 -22.28 -26.82 8.04
CA THR A 234 -23.01 -28.06 7.77
C THR A 234 -24.03 -28.26 8.86
N VAL A 235 -25.21 -28.71 8.48
CA VAL A 235 -26.25 -29.13 9.42
C VAL A 235 -26.15 -30.65 9.48
N VAL A 236 -25.85 -31.18 10.68
CA VAL A 236 -25.88 -32.61 10.94
C VAL A 236 -27.11 -32.88 11.80
N PRO A 237 -27.99 -33.83 11.42
CA PRO A 237 -29.11 -34.21 12.26
C PRO A 237 -28.60 -34.75 13.59
N LEU A 238 -29.10 -34.18 14.69
CA LEU A 238 -28.79 -34.65 16.04
C LEU A 238 -29.82 -35.73 16.43
N ASP A 239 -29.34 -36.86 16.94
CA ASP A 239 -30.21 -37.84 17.60
C ASP A 239 -30.62 -37.28 18.97
N TRP A 240 -31.92 -37.19 19.21
CA TRP A 240 -32.50 -36.65 20.45
C TRP A 240 -32.04 -37.40 21.70
N THR A 241 -31.70 -38.69 21.57
CA THR A 241 -31.21 -39.50 22.70
C THR A 241 -29.80 -39.11 23.14
N ARG A 242 -29.07 -38.33 22.33
CA ARG A 242 -27.69 -37.87 22.59
C ARG A 242 -27.60 -36.36 22.82
N MET A 243 -28.73 -35.72 23.13
CA MET A 243 -28.77 -34.29 23.39
C MET A 243 -27.95 -33.97 24.65
N GLY A 244 -26.86 -33.23 24.49
CA GLY A 244 -25.92 -32.88 25.57
C GLY A 244 -24.50 -33.41 25.34
N ASP A 245 -24.32 -34.39 24.47
CA ASP A 245 -22.99 -34.84 24.07
C ASP A 245 -22.27 -33.73 23.27
N PRO A 246 -20.96 -33.52 23.49
CA PRO A 246 -20.21 -32.59 22.68
C PRO A 246 -20.25 -33.05 21.21
N PRO A 247 -20.47 -32.14 20.25
CA PRO A 247 -20.55 -32.51 18.84
C PRO A 247 -19.26 -33.23 18.42
N ALA A 248 -19.41 -34.27 17.60
CA ALA A 248 -18.29 -35.04 17.10
C ALA A 248 -17.28 -34.10 16.41
N ARG A 249 -16.09 -33.96 17.02
CA ARG A 249 -15.05 -33.09 16.48
C ARG A 249 -14.60 -33.66 15.14
N ARG A 250 -14.81 -32.90 14.07
CA ARG A 250 -14.34 -33.27 12.74
C ARG A 250 -12.80 -33.43 12.79
N PRO A 251 -12.22 -34.57 12.39
CA PRO A 251 -10.78 -34.67 12.22
C PRO A 251 -10.37 -33.71 11.09
N VAL A 252 -9.58 -32.70 11.45
CA VAL A 252 -9.00 -31.74 10.51
C VAL A 252 -7.89 -32.47 9.75
N ARG A 253 -8.24 -33.03 8.60
CA ARG A 253 -7.24 -33.59 7.68
C ARG A 253 -6.41 -32.42 7.16
N GLU A 254 -5.09 -32.43 7.39
CA GLU A 254 -4.15 -31.47 6.81
C GLU A 254 -4.08 -31.66 5.29
N LEU A 255 -5.14 -31.25 4.59
CA LEU A 255 -5.11 -31.13 3.13
C LEU A 255 -4.15 -30.01 2.80
N GLY A 256 -3.13 -30.32 1.99
CA GLY A 256 -1.98 -29.46 1.73
C GLY A 256 -2.28 -27.96 1.59
N ASN A 257 -1.34 -27.17 2.08
CA ASN A 257 -1.17 -25.72 1.98
C ASN A 257 -2.19 -24.95 1.11
N GLY A 258 -3.20 -24.33 1.74
CA GLY A 258 -4.07 -23.32 1.13
C GLY A 258 -3.34 -21.99 0.82
N PRO A 259 -4.04 -21.01 0.19
CA PRO A 259 -3.48 -19.69 -0.08
C PRO A 259 -3.15 -18.94 1.22
N THR A 260 -2.21 -17.99 1.12
CA THR A 260 -1.91 -17.06 2.23
C THR A 260 -2.92 -15.92 2.25
N ASP A 261 -3.06 -15.25 3.40
CA ASP A 261 -3.90 -14.03 3.48
C ASP A 261 -3.44 -12.96 2.48
N LEU A 262 -2.12 -12.84 2.27
CA LEU A 262 -1.55 -11.94 1.27
C LEU A 262 -1.99 -12.29 -0.17
N ALA A 263 -2.00 -13.57 -0.53
CA ALA A 263 -2.45 -14.01 -1.86
C ALA A 263 -3.95 -13.73 -2.06
N LEU A 264 -4.77 -13.92 -1.02
CA LEU A 264 -6.18 -13.55 -1.06
C LEU A 264 -6.38 -12.04 -1.19
N LEU A 265 -5.61 -11.25 -0.44
CA LEU A 265 -5.62 -9.80 -0.52
C LEU A 265 -5.24 -9.31 -1.92
N ALA A 266 -4.15 -9.81 -2.48
CA ALA A 266 -3.71 -9.48 -3.84
C ALA A 266 -4.82 -9.75 -4.88
N SER A 267 -5.43 -10.94 -4.83
CA SER A 267 -6.53 -11.31 -5.73
C SER A 267 -7.77 -10.43 -5.55
N ALA A 268 -8.10 -10.06 -4.30
CA ALA A 268 -9.22 -9.16 -4.02
C ALA A 268 -8.96 -7.73 -4.57
N LEU A 269 -7.75 -7.20 -4.35
CA LEU A 269 -7.35 -5.88 -4.85
C LEU A 269 -7.34 -5.83 -6.38
N GLU A 270 -6.85 -6.87 -7.04
CA GLU A 270 -6.82 -6.94 -8.50
C GLU A 270 -8.24 -6.98 -9.10
N ARG A 271 -9.16 -7.75 -8.48
CA ARG A 271 -10.58 -7.72 -8.87
C ARG A 271 -11.21 -6.36 -8.63
N ALA A 272 -10.91 -5.72 -7.50
CA ALA A 272 -11.41 -4.38 -7.20
C ALA A 272 -10.91 -3.35 -8.23
N ALA A 273 -9.61 -3.35 -8.55
CA ALA A 273 -9.01 -2.46 -9.53
C ALA A 273 -9.66 -2.61 -10.91
N ARG A 274 -9.89 -3.84 -11.38
CA ARG A 274 -10.65 -4.10 -12.61
C ARG A 274 -12.08 -3.58 -12.56
N SER A 275 -12.77 -3.75 -11.44
CA SER A 275 -14.18 -3.34 -11.30
C SER A 275 -14.38 -1.82 -11.40
N VAL A 276 -13.36 -1.04 -11.05
CA VAL A 276 -13.42 0.44 -11.11
C VAL A 276 -12.59 1.01 -12.27
N ALA A 277 -12.10 0.16 -13.18
CA ALA A 277 -11.18 0.54 -14.25
C ALA A 277 -10.02 1.43 -13.76
N ALA A 278 -9.41 1.06 -12.63
CA ALA A 278 -8.33 1.82 -12.04
C ALA A 278 -7.17 1.94 -13.05
N GLN A 279 -6.68 3.16 -13.25
CA GLN A 279 -5.50 3.39 -14.09
C GLN A 279 -4.25 2.88 -13.39
N GLU A 280 -3.41 2.15 -14.12
CA GLU A 280 -2.11 1.73 -13.63
C GLU A 280 -1.19 2.95 -13.43
N VAL A 281 -0.54 3.00 -12.27
CA VAL A 281 0.44 4.04 -11.95
C VAL A 281 1.78 3.61 -12.56
N PRO A 282 2.43 4.48 -13.35
CA PRO A 282 3.72 4.14 -13.95
C PRO A 282 4.78 3.84 -12.89
N SER A 283 5.66 2.88 -13.21
CA SER A 283 6.85 2.57 -12.40
C SER A 283 7.82 3.76 -12.36
N LEU A 284 8.56 3.88 -11.25
CA LEU A 284 9.69 4.80 -11.13
C LEU A 284 10.96 4.27 -11.83
N LEU A 285 11.00 2.99 -12.18
CA LEU A 285 12.07 2.34 -12.95
C LEU A 285 11.55 1.76 -14.26
#